data_AF-A0A5N8X659-F1
#
_entry.id   AF-A0A5N8X659-F1
#
_cell.length_a   1.000
_cell.length_b   1.000
_cell.length_c   1.000
_cell.angle_alpha   90.00
_cell.angle_beta   90.00
_cell.angle_gamma   90.00
#
_symmetry.space_group_name_H-M   'P 1'
#
loop_
_entity.id
_entity.type
_entity.pdbx_description
1 polymer ?
#
loop_
_entity_poly.entity_id
_entity_poly.type
_entity_poly.pdbx_seq_one_letter_code
_entity_poly.pdbx_strand_id
1 'polypeptide(L)'
;MPPFDVPEGDPFGPHNLPYGVFSRPGSETRTVGVRLGDHVLDAGAAALALSSPYATVLSRPTLNPLLAAGRTTWSDVRRALTAWLTVPSHQQTIAPYLHPLSSVTLHLPFEVADYVDFYASENHARNVGQIFRPDAADSLTPNWKHMPIGYHGRSGTVVVSGTEVVRPAGQRKP
;
A
#
# COMPACT_ATOMS: atom_id res chain seq x y z
N MET A 1 -6.53 -5.73 21.82
CA MET A 1 -6.14 -4.52 22.58
C MET A 1 -7.07 -3.38 22.23
N PRO A 2 -7.25 -2.39 23.13
CA PRO A 2 -7.93 -1.15 22.78
C PRO A 2 -7.26 -0.49 21.56
N PRO A 3 -8.01 0.17 20.67
CA PRO A 3 -7.47 0.63 19.40
C PRO A 3 -6.44 1.77 19.52
N PHE A 4 -6.40 2.47 20.66
CA PHE A 4 -5.47 3.58 20.90
C PHE A 4 -4.25 3.21 21.73
N ASP A 5 -4.24 2.01 22.34
CA ASP A 5 -3.11 1.54 23.16
C ASP A 5 -2.13 0.77 22.28
N VAL A 6 -1.45 1.49 21.39
CA VAL A 6 -0.44 0.89 20.50
C VAL A 6 0.86 0.70 21.29
N PRO A 7 1.49 -0.49 21.26
CA PRO A 7 2.74 -0.74 21.96
C PRO A 7 3.85 0.19 21.47
N GLU A 8 4.72 0.62 22.39
CA GLU A 8 5.92 1.35 22.01
C GLU A 8 6.77 0.50 21.04
N GLY A 9 7.22 1.11 19.95
CA GLY A 9 7.99 0.42 18.91
C GLY A 9 7.16 -0.38 17.90
N ASP A 10 5.82 -0.41 18.02
CA ASP A 10 4.98 -1.00 16.97
C ASP A 10 5.22 -0.26 15.63
N PRO A 11 5.51 -0.98 14.53
CA PRO A 11 5.82 -0.36 13.24
C PRO A 11 4.64 0.40 12.65
N PHE A 12 3.42 0.23 13.16
CA PHE A 12 2.19 0.87 12.71
C PHE A 12 1.61 1.83 13.76
N GLY A 13 2.47 2.47 14.55
CA GLY A 13 2.07 3.60 15.40
C GLY A 13 1.70 4.89 14.62
N PRO A 14 1.37 5.98 15.33
CA PRO A 14 0.96 7.26 14.73
C PRO A 14 1.99 7.90 13.78
N HIS A 15 3.24 7.45 13.81
CA HIS A 15 4.33 7.90 12.94
C HIS A 15 4.31 7.24 11.55
N ASN A 16 3.66 6.07 11.38
CA ASN A 16 3.56 5.38 10.10
C ASN A 16 2.25 5.75 9.37
N LEU A 17 1.10 5.28 9.89
CA LEU A 17 -0.24 5.45 9.31
C LEU A 17 -0.31 5.12 7.80
N PRO A 18 0.00 3.88 7.38
CA PRO A 18 -0.10 3.51 5.98
C PRO A 18 -1.57 3.42 5.55
N TYR A 19 -1.79 3.74 4.27
CA TYR A 19 -3.10 3.72 3.64
C TYR A 19 -3.34 2.39 2.94
N GLY A 20 -4.57 1.91 3.00
CA GLY A 20 -5.03 0.75 2.24
C GLY A 20 -6.49 0.91 1.84
N VAL A 21 -7.02 -0.13 1.19
CA VAL A 21 -8.44 -0.25 0.90
C VAL A 21 -8.93 -1.50 1.59
N PHE A 22 -10.06 -1.41 2.28
CA PHE A 22 -10.66 -2.56 2.95
C PHE A 22 -12.18 -2.58 2.79
N SER A 23 -12.77 -3.73 3.09
CA SER A 23 -14.20 -3.86 3.34
C SER A 23 -14.45 -4.58 4.67
N ARG A 24 -15.59 -4.27 5.29
CA ARG A 24 -16.02 -4.91 6.55
C ARG A 24 -16.64 -6.28 6.27
N PRO A 25 -16.72 -7.18 7.27
CA PRO A 25 -17.45 -8.44 7.15
C PRO A 25 -18.84 -8.25 6.56
N GLY A 26 -19.16 -9.02 5.53
CA GLY A 26 -20.48 -8.98 4.87
C GLY A 26 -20.77 -7.72 4.05
N SER A 27 -19.80 -6.81 3.87
CA SER A 27 -19.95 -5.60 3.05
C SER A 27 -19.10 -5.71 1.78
N GLU A 28 -19.70 -5.43 0.63
CA GLU A 28 -18.98 -5.25 -0.63
C GLU A 28 -18.42 -3.83 -0.81
N THR A 29 -18.92 -2.87 -0.01
CA THR A 29 -18.44 -1.49 -0.04
C THR A 29 -17.00 -1.42 0.43
N ARG A 30 -16.15 -0.87 -0.42
CA ARG A 30 -14.72 -0.60 -0.17
C ARG A 30 -14.52 0.86 0.20
N THR A 31 -13.61 1.11 1.14
CA THR A 31 -13.26 2.47 1.61
C THR A 31 -11.77 2.55 1.91
N VAL A 32 -11.25 3.77 2.01
CA VAL A 32 -9.85 3.99 2.42
C VAL A 32 -9.71 3.69 3.90
N GLY A 33 -8.77 2.80 4.23
CA GLY A 33 -8.38 2.47 5.59
C GLY A 33 -7.02 3.03 5.94
N VAL A 34 -6.83 3.37 7.22
CA VAL A 34 -5.51 3.76 7.75
C VAL A 34 -5.18 2.85 8.92
N ARG A 35 -4.01 2.20 8.88
CA ARG A 35 -3.61 1.25 9.92
C ARG A 35 -3.07 1.96 11.15
N LEU A 36 -3.50 1.51 12.33
CA LEU A 36 -2.97 1.87 13.65
C LEU A 36 -2.84 0.59 14.49
N GLY A 37 -1.61 0.11 14.72
CA GLY A 37 -1.34 -1.18 15.35
C GLY A 37 -2.12 -2.32 14.66
N ASP A 38 -2.96 -3.01 15.44
CA ASP A 38 -3.83 -4.10 14.99
C ASP A 38 -5.23 -3.65 14.54
N HIS A 39 -5.43 -2.36 14.29
CA HIS A 39 -6.70 -1.82 13.82
C HIS A 39 -6.55 -1.08 12.48
N VAL A 40 -7.67 -0.97 11.78
CA VAL A 40 -7.83 -0.13 10.60
C VAL A 40 -8.92 0.88 10.91
N LEU A 41 -8.58 2.17 10.80
CA LEU A 41 -9.54 3.26 10.82
C LEU A 41 -10.24 3.35 9.47
N ASP A 42 -11.56 3.29 9.42
CA ASP A 42 -12.35 3.74 8.26
C ASP A 42 -12.18 5.26 8.10
N ALA A 43 -11.25 5.65 7.23
CA ALA A 43 -10.85 7.05 7.08
C ALA A 43 -11.98 7.91 6.51
N GLY A 44 -12.83 7.33 5.64
CA GLY A 44 -14.01 7.99 5.10
C GLY A 44 -15.06 8.27 6.17
N ALA A 45 -15.41 7.25 6.96
CA ALA A 45 -16.39 7.40 8.03
C ALA A 45 -15.90 8.35 9.15
N ALA A 46 -14.63 8.25 9.55
CA ALA A 46 -14.02 9.16 10.50
C ALA A 46 -13.99 10.62 9.99
N ALA A 47 -13.65 10.81 8.72
CA ALA A 47 -13.66 12.13 8.09
C ALA A 47 -15.07 12.75 8.08
N LEU A 48 -16.11 11.96 7.78
CA LEU A 48 -17.51 12.42 7.84
C LEU A 48 -17.91 12.81 9.26
N ALA A 49 -17.63 11.96 10.25
CA ALA A 49 -17.98 12.21 11.64
C ALA A 49 -17.29 13.45 12.22
N LEU A 50 -16.10 13.79 11.72
CA LEU A 50 -15.34 14.98 12.09
C LEU A 50 -15.57 16.17 11.16
N SER A 51 -16.53 16.09 10.22
CA SER A 51 -16.83 17.15 9.24
C SER A 51 -15.60 17.61 8.45
N SER A 52 -14.70 16.69 8.14
CA SER A 52 -13.47 16.97 7.41
C SER A 52 -13.73 17.25 5.93
N PRO A 53 -13.05 18.24 5.32
CA PRO A 53 -13.13 18.49 3.88
C PRO A 53 -12.60 17.32 3.03
N TYR A 54 -11.88 16.36 3.64
CA TYR A 54 -11.30 15.20 2.94
C TYR A 54 -12.23 13.98 2.90
N ALA A 55 -13.45 14.08 3.44
CA ALA A 55 -14.40 12.97 3.46
C ALA A 55 -14.64 12.36 2.06
N THR A 56 -14.79 13.20 1.03
CA THR A 56 -15.03 12.74 -0.35
C THR A 56 -13.89 11.90 -0.90
N VAL A 57 -12.63 12.28 -0.62
CA VAL A 57 -11.45 11.58 -1.16
C VAL A 57 -11.12 10.31 -0.35
N LEU A 58 -11.43 10.30 0.95
CA LEU A 58 -11.21 9.16 1.84
C LEU A 58 -12.34 8.12 1.81
N SER A 59 -13.51 8.46 1.28
CA SER A 59 -14.63 7.51 1.14
C SER A 59 -14.64 6.76 -0.19
N ARG A 60 -13.51 6.73 -0.91
CA ARG A 60 -13.40 6.13 -2.25
C ARG A 60 -13.03 4.64 -2.15
N PRO A 61 -13.45 3.82 -3.12
CA PRO A 61 -13.15 2.38 -3.14
C PRO A 61 -11.70 2.07 -3.56
N THR A 62 -10.90 3.10 -3.87
CA THR A 62 -9.49 3.02 -4.25
C THR A 62 -8.75 4.27 -3.78
N LEU A 63 -7.42 4.19 -3.65
CA LEU A 63 -6.56 5.35 -3.36
C LEU A 63 -6.36 6.27 -4.56
N ASN A 64 -6.78 5.90 -5.78
CA ASN A 64 -6.53 6.70 -6.99
C ASN A 64 -6.94 8.17 -6.85
N PRO A 65 -8.11 8.54 -6.29
CA PRO A 65 -8.48 9.94 -6.12
C PRO A 65 -7.59 10.68 -5.12
N LEU A 66 -7.13 10.01 -4.05
CA LEU A 66 -6.18 10.59 -3.10
C LEU A 66 -4.82 10.81 -3.78
N LEU A 67 -4.30 9.80 -4.48
CA LEU A 67 -3.05 9.88 -5.23
C LEU A 67 -3.11 10.97 -6.30
N ALA A 68 -4.24 11.16 -6.99
CA ALA A 68 -4.40 12.21 -7.99
C ALA A 68 -4.43 13.63 -7.38
N ALA A 69 -4.81 13.78 -6.11
CA ALA A 69 -4.92 15.09 -5.45
C ALA A 69 -3.56 15.77 -5.16
N GLY A 70 -2.47 14.99 -5.18
CA GLY A 70 -1.11 15.50 -5.05
C GLY A 70 -0.66 15.85 -3.62
N ARG A 71 0.61 16.26 -3.53
CA ARG A 71 1.38 16.33 -2.27
C ARG A 71 0.76 17.20 -1.18
N THR A 72 0.17 18.34 -1.55
CA THR A 72 -0.48 19.24 -0.59
C THR A 72 -1.62 18.51 0.13
N THR A 73 -2.55 17.91 -0.62
CA THR A 73 -3.66 17.14 -0.05
C THR A 73 -3.16 15.95 0.76
N TRP A 74 -2.14 15.22 0.32
CA TRP A 74 -1.57 14.11 1.10
C TRP A 74 -1.04 14.59 2.45
N SER A 75 -0.36 15.73 2.48
CA SER A 75 0.23 16.29 3.69
C SER A 75 -0.85 16.75 4.68
N ASP A 76 -1.91 17.37 4.16
CA ASP A 76 -3.05 17.79 4.98
C ASP A 76 -3.86 16.61 5.51
N VAL A 77 -4.13 15.61 4.67
CA VAL A 77 -4.78 14.36 5.07
C VAL A 77 -3.95 13.65 6.14
N ARG A 78 -2.62 13.53 5.95
CA ARG A 78 -1.73 12.93 6.95
C ARG A 78 -1.77 13.67 8.27
N ARG A 79 -1.73 15.01 8.26
CA ARG A 79 -1.84 15.85 9.46
C ARG A 79 -3.18 15.65 10.16
N ALA A 80 -4.28 15.62 9.40
CA ALA A 80 -5.61 15.40 9.94
C ALA A 80 -5.72 14.02 10.60
N LEU A 81 -5.31 12.95 9.90
CA LEU A 81 -5.30 11.58 10.42
C LEU A 81 -4.45 11.43 11.68
N THR A 82 -3.26 12.05 11.72
CA THR A 82 -2.46 12.08 12.95
C THR A 82 -3.27 12.69 14.08
N ALA A 83 -3.84 13.88 13.87
CA ALA A 83 -4.61 14.58 14.89
C ALA A 83 -5.81 13.76 15.37
N TRP A 84 -6.56 13.13 14.46
CA TRP A 84 -7.71 12.29 14.79
C TRP A 84 -7.33 11.12 15.70
N LEU A 85 -6.15 10.52 15.49
CA LEU A 85 -5.68 9.36 16.23
C LEU A 85 -4.93 9.72 17.52
N THR A 86 -4.34 10.92 17.63
CA THR A 86 -3.50 11.29 18.78
C THR A 86 -4.11 12.33 19.71
N VAL A 87 -5.08 13.13 19.26
CA VAL A 87 -5.74 14.12 20.11
C VAL A 87 -6.89 13.46 20.87
N PRO A 88 -6.88 13.42 22.22
CA PRO A 88 -7.88 12.67 23.01
C PRO A 88 -9.33 13.06 22.73
N SER A 89 -9.61 14.32 22.38
CA SER A 89 -10.97 14.81 22.11
C SER A 89 -11.62 14.17 20.88
N HIS A 90 -10.84 13.56 19.97
CA HIS A 90 -11.38 12.87 18.80
C HIS A 90 -11.71 11.40 19.05
N GLN A 91 -11.11 10.78 20.09
CA GLN A 91 -11.18 9.34 20.31
C GLN A 91 -12.63 8.82 20.39
N GLN A 92 -13.49 9.50 21.14
CA GLN A 92 -14.90 9.10 21.27
C GLN A 92 -15.63 9.11 19.92
N THR A 93 -15.34 10.10 19.07
CA THR A 93 -15.98 10.24 17.75
C THR A 93 -15.50 9.18 16.77
N ILE A 94 -14.21 8.83 16.79
CA ILE A 94 -13.63 7.91 15.80
C ILE A 94 -13.54 6.45 16.24
N ALA A 95 -13.67 6.15 17.54
CA ALA A 95 -13.63 4.78 18.08
C ALA A 95 -14.60 3.81 17.36
N PRO A 96 -15.83 4.18 16.97
CA PRO A 96 -16.72 3.27 16.24
C PRO A 96 -16.22 2.86 14.85
N TYR A 97 -15.27 3.61 14.30
CA TYR A 97 -14.72 3.41 12.95
C TYR A 97 -13.35 2.71 12.97
N LEU A 98 -12.88 2.30 14.14
CA LEU A 98 -11.68 1.47 14.29
C LEU A 98 -12.09 0.00 14.31
N HIS A 99 -11.70 -0.72 13.27
CA HIS A 99 -12.01 -2.13 13.10
C HIS A 99 -10.76 -2.98 13.37
N PRO A 100 -10.86 -4.10 14.09
CA PRO A 100 -9.76 -5.05 14.20
C PRO A 100 -9.30 -5.47 12.79
N LEU A 101 -8.00 -5.38 12.52
CA LEU A 101 -7.40 -5.72 11.23
C LEU A 101 -7.73 -7.16 10.81
N SER A 102 -7.80 -8.07 11.79
CA SER A 102 -8.18 -9.47 11.56
C SER A 102 -9.63 -9.69 11.15
N SER A 103 -10.49 -8.68 11.30
CA SER A 103 -11.91 -8.78 10.93
C SER A 103 -12.21 -8.18 9.55
N VAL A 104 -11.29 -7.46 8.92
CA VAL A 104 -11.53 -6.81 7.63
C VAL A 104 -10.91 -7.58 6.46
N THR A 105 -11.43 -7.38 5.26
CA THR A 105 -10.80 -7.87 4.02
C THR A 105 -10.04 -6.72 3.36
N LEU A 106 -8.73 -6.90 3.15
CA LEU A 106 -7.89 -5.95 2.42
C LEU A 106 -8.00 -6.18 0.91
N HIS A 107 -8.01 -5.09 0.14
CA HIS A 107 -8.08 -5.10 -1.31
C HIS A 107 -6.84 -4.44 -1.93
N LEU A 108 -6.69 -4.58 -3.25
CA LEU A 108 -5.67 -3.83 -3.98
C LEU A 108 -5.89 -2.32 -3.74
N PRO A 109 -4.86 -1.57 -3.30
CA PRO A 109 -5.05 -0.22 -2.80
C PRO A 109 -5.38 0.80 -3.90
N PHE A 110 -4.95 0.55 -5.13
CA PHE A 110 -5.23 1.42 -6.28
C PHE A 110 -5.31 0.58 -7.56
N GLU A 111 -5.95 1.14 -8.58
CA GLU A 111 -5.96 0.57 -9.92
C GLU A 111 -4.59 0.78 -10.58
N VAL A 112 -3.90 -0.32 -10.86
CA VAL A 112 -2.60 -0.31 -11.54
C VAL A 112 -2.86 -0.10 -13.03
N ALA A 113 -2.63 1.12 -13.53
CA ALA A 113 -2.74 1.42 -14.96
C ALA A 113 -1.55 0.80 -15.72
N ASP A 114 -0.34 1.20 -15.35
CA ASP A 114 0.92 0.67 -15.87
C ASP A 114 1.81 0.17 -14.73
N TYR A 115 2.48 -0.95 -14.96
CA TYR A 115 3.48 -1.52 -14.06
C TYR A 115 4.82 -1.57 -14.79
N VAL A 116 5.84 -0.99 -14.17
CA VAL A 116 7.23 -1.03 -14.65
C VAL A 116 8.06 -1.73 -13.58
N ASP A 117 8.84 -2.72 -13.99
CA ASP A 117 9.80 -3.38 -13.12
C ASP A 117 11.22 -2.96 -13.48
N PHE A 118 12.00 -2.60 -12.47
CA PHE A 118 13.37 -2.11 -12.63
C PHE A 118 14.38 -3.18 -12.26
N TYR A 119 15.54 -3.12 -12.92
CA TYR A 119 16.65 -4.03 -12.71
C TYR A 119 17.80 -3.37 -11.92
N ALA A 120 17.46 -2.67 -10.83
CA ALA A 120 18.35 -1.70 -10.17
C ALA A 120 19.20 -2.26 -9.01
N SER A 121 19.13 -3.56 -8.72
CA SER A 121 19.99 -4.19 -7.70
C SER A 121 21.26 -4.73 -8.35
N GLU A 122 22.42 -4.15 -8.02
CA GLU A 122 23.71 -4.55 -8.60
C GLU A 122 24.06 -5.99 -8.30
N ASN A 123 23.91 -6.41 -7.04
CA ASN A 123 24.23 -7.78 -6.65
C ASN A 123 23.33 -8.78 -7.37
N HIS A 124 22.03 -8.47 -7.51
CA HIS A 124 21.12 -9.28 -8.31
C HIS A 124 21.57 -9.34 -9.78
N ALA A 125 21.93 -8.20 -10.38
CA ALA A 125 22.40 -8.12 -11.76
C ALA A 125 23.70 -8.88 -12.02
N ARG A 126 24.67 -8.79 -11.10
CA ARG A 126 25.94 -9.52 -11.17
C ARG A 126 25.72 -11.03 -11.05
N ASN A 127 24.93 -11.47 -10.08
CA ASN A 127 24.66 -12.89 -9.86
C ASN A 127 24.00 -13.52 -11.09
N VAL A 128 22.99 -12.86 -11.67
CA VAL A 128 22.38 -13.32 -12.93
C VAL A 128 23.40 -13.30 -14.07
N GLY A 129 24.19 -12.23 -14.18
CA GLY A 129 25.24 -12.11 -15.19
C GLY A 129 26.24 -13.27 -15.16
N GLN A 130 26.68 -13.69 -13.96
CA GLN A 130 27.61 -14.82 -13.78
C GLN A 130 26.99 -16.16 -14.21
N ILE A 131 25.69 -16.37 -13.98
CA ILE A 131 25.00 -17.61 -14.41
C ILE A 131 24.90 -17.66 -15.94
N PHE A 132 24.53 -16.56 -16.59
CA PHE A 132 24.27 -16.52 -18.03
C PHE A 132 25.53 -16.29 -18.88
N ARG A 133 26.55 -15.65 -18.32
CA ARG A 133 27.80 -15.27 -19.00
C ARG A 133 29.00 -15.49 -18.06
N PRO A 134 29.28 -16.75 -17.65
CA PRO A 134 30.34 -17.04 -16.69
C PRO A 134 31.74 -16.61 -17.15
N ASP A 135 31.99 -16.63 -18.47
CA ASP A 135 33.29 -16.28 -19.05
C ASP A 135 33.43 -14.79 -19.43
N ALA A 136 32.41 -13.96 -19.16
CA ALA A 136 32.46 -12.54 -19.47
C ALA A 136 33.39 -11.78 -18.51
N ALA A 137 34.16 -10.83 -19.05
CA ALA A 137 35.08 -9.99 -18.27
C ALA A 137 34.37 -9.14 -17.20
N ASP A 138 33.12 -8.72 -17.47
CA ASP A 138 32.22 -8.15 -16.46
C ASP A 138 30.87 -8.88 -16.53
N SER A 139 30.29 -9.15 -15.37
CA SER A 139 28.98 -9.78 -15.24
C SER A 139 27.85 -8.81 -15.61
N LEU A 140 28.07 -7.50 -15.45
CA LEU A 140 27.09 -6.49 -15.83
C LEU A 140 27.13 -6.21 -17.34
N THR A 141 25.95 -5.91 -17.90
CA THR A 141 25.89 -5.42 -19.28
C THR A 141 26.39 -3.99 -19.36
N PRO A 142 26.95 -3.53 -20.50
CA PRO A 142 27.58 -2.22 -20.61
C PRO A 142 26.68 -1.06 -20.17
N ASN A 143 25.38 -1.14 -20.46
CA ASN A 143 24.42 -0.07 -20.14
C ASN A 143 23.99 -0.01 -18.66
N TRP A 144 24.22 -1.05 -17.85
CA TRP A 144 23.63 -1.17 -16.51
C TRP A 144 24.05 -0.03 -15.57
N LYS A 145 25.30 0.40 -15.66
CA LYS A 145 25.84 1.51 -14.85
C LYS A 145 25.48 2.90 -15.38
N HIS A 146 24.83 2.98 -16.54
CA HIS A 146 24.56 4.24 -17.23
C HIS A 146 23.07 4.59 -17.30
N MET A 147 22.17 3.65 -17.00
CA MET A 147 20.74 3.90 -16.89
C MET A 147 20.07 2.89 -15.96
N PRO A 148 18.98 3.26 -15.27
CA PRO A 148 18.16 2.31 -14.54
C PRO A 148 17.36 1.47 -15.53
N ILE A 149 17.94 0.35 -15.97
CA ILE A 149 17.28 -0.58 -16.89
C ILE A 149 15.95 -1.02 -16.27
N GLY A 150 14.89 -1.06 -17.07
CA GLY A 150 13.57 -1.52 -16.67
C GLY A 150 12.76 -1.99 -17.87
N TYR A 151 11.62 -2.61 -17.60
CA TYR A 151 10.72 -3.14 -18.62
C TYR A 151 9.25 -3.01 -18.20
N HIS A 152 8.35 -3.01 -19.19
CA HIS A 152 6.91 -3.02 -18.93
C HIS A 152 6.47 -4.38 -18.39
N GLY A 153 5.92 -4.38 -17.18
CA GLY A 153 5.23 -5.52 -16.60
C GLY A 153 3.76 -5.60 -17.06
N ARG A 154 3.03 -6.54 -16.48
CA ARG A 154 1.60 -6.75 -16.78
C ARG A 154 0.74 -6.26 -15.62
N SER A 155 0.14 -5.07 -15.76
CA SER A 155 -0.67 -4.45 -14.70
C SER A 155 -1.85 -5.32 -14.26
N GLY A 156 -2.54 -5.97 -15.22
CA GLY A 156 -3.72 -6.79 -14.95
C GLY A 156 -3.48 -8.08 -14.16
N THR A 157 -2.21 -8.39 -13.84
CA THR A 157 -1.85 -9.55 -13.00
C THR A 157 -1.21 -9.14 -11.67
N VAL A 158 -1.23 -7.85 -11.31
CA VAL A 158 -0.86 -7.40 -9.97
C VAL A 158 -2.02 -7.72 -9.03
N VAL A 159 -1.77 -8.55 -8.04
CA VAL A 159 -2.79 -9.04 -7.10
C VAL A 159 -2.40 -8.71 -5.66
N VAL A 160 -3.40 -8.59 -4.78
CA VAL A 160 -3.20 -8.31 -3.35
C VAL A 160 -2.57 -9.51 -2.64
N SER A 161 -1.83 -9.25 -1.57
CA SER A 161 -1.26 -10.30 -0.70
C SER A 161 -2.33 -11.32 -0.27
N GLY A 162 -1.97 -12.60 -0.22
CA GLY A 162 -2.89 -13.71 0.08
C GLY A 162 -3.62 -14.30 -1.13
N THR A 163 -3.52 -13.68 -2.31
CA THR A 163 -4.05 -14.26 -3.56
C THR A 163 -3.23 -15.49 -3.96
N GLU A 164 -3.87 -16.62 -4.23
CA GLU A 164 -3.20 -17.83 -4.71
C GLU A 164 -2.60 -17.62 -6.11
N VAL A 165 -1.40 -18.15 -6.33
CA VAL A 165 -0.71 -18.10 -7.63
C VAL A 165 -0.61 -19.51 -8.20
N VAL A 166 -1.35 -19.77 -9.27
CA VAL A 166 -1.33 -21.07 -9.97
C VAL A 166 0.00 -21.23 -10.71
N ARG A 167 0.64 -22.41 -10.60
CA ARG A 167 1.86 -22.73 -11.32
C ARG A 167 1.64 -22.58 -12.84
N PRO A 168 2.40 -21.75 -13.55
CA PRO A 168 2.18 -21.53 -14.98
C PRO A 168 2.61 -22.73 -15.82
N ALA A 169 1.83 -23.01 -16.87
CA ALA A 169 2.20 -23.89 -17.97
C ALA A 169 2.44 -23.04 -19.23
N GLY A 170 3.33 -23.50 -20.10
CA GLY A 170 3.70 -22.76 -21.31
C GLY A 170 4.77 -23.49 -22.12
N GLN A 171 5.13 -22.90 -23.26
CA GLN A 171 6.16 -23.44 -24.15
C GLN A 171 7.52 -23.50 -23.43
N ARG A 172 8.27 -24.58 -23.65
CA ARG A 172 9.61 -24.79 -23.10
C ARG A 172 10.56 -25.20 -24.23
N LYS A 173 11.85 -24.92 -24.05
CA LYS A 173 12.90 -25.46 -24.94
C LYS A 173 12.87 -27.00 -24.85
N PRO A 174 13.03 -27.73 -25.96
CA PRO A 174 13.22 -29.18 -25.93
C PRO A 174 14.37 -29.61 -25.02
#